data_AF-A0A1H0B9B2-F1
#
_entry.id   AF-A0A1H0B9B2-F1
#
_cell.length_a   1.000
_cell.length_b   1.000
_cell.length_c   1.000
_cell.angle_alpha   90.00
_cell.angle_beta   90.00
_cell.angle_gamma   90.00
#
_symmetry.space_group_name_H-M   'P 1'
#
loop_
_entity.id
_entity.type
_entity.pdbx_description
1 polymer ?
#
loop_
_entity_poly.entity_id
_entity_poly.type
_entity_poly.pdbx_seq_one_letter_code
_entity_poly.pdbx_strand_id
1 'polypeptide(L)'
;MDGDHFESGHLWFVLLLLAFCLLLAPFAARLAAGGDRAAEIVAGHPALLVLPVLPLALLQVPLGMEEDYAAWHHWAYLVFFLHGFTLVGDERVRAVMRRLARPLGVAGVVLFAACGPGFMTLDDPFTDRTPLALVTRALFSAAGWCLVAAILGTLDRPREQRPAESRPRPVMAYLGVAALPLYVLHQPVVVVLAYGVVGWSAPIVVEYTVIVTGSFAVILVLYECVVRRTRLTRFLFGMRAAPPNALSS
;
A
#
# COMPACT_ATOMS: atom_id res chain seq x y z
N MET A 1 -23.63 9.47 16.81
CA MET A 1 -22.30 8.88 16.65
C MET A 1 -21.75 8.73 18.05
N ASP A 2 -22.07 7.61 18.67
CA ASP A 2 -21.61 7.27 20.01
C ASP A 2 -20.15 6.84 19.87
N GLY A 3 -19.25 7.64 20.43
CA GLY A 3 -17.79 7.51 20.32
C GLY A 3 -17.22 6.33 21.11
N ASP A 4 -17.88 5.17 21.06
CA ASP A 4 -17.52 3.98 21.82
C ASP A 4 -16.37 3.19 21.20
N HIS A 5 -15.96 3.53 19.97
CA HIS A 5 -14.85 2.90 19.27
C HIS A 5 -13.82 3.94 18.83
N PHE A 6 -12.55 3.65 19.11
CA PHE A 6 -11.42 4.39 18.56
C PHE A 6 -11.36 4.09 17.06
N GLU A 7 -12.11 4.82 16.24
CA GLU A 7 -11.99 4.72 14.79
C GLU A 7 -10.59 5.15 14.40
N SER A 8 -9.76 4.21 13.98
CA SER A 8 -8.39 4.49 13.52
C SER A 8 -8.36 5.47 12.34
N GLY A 9 -9.51 5.74 11.71
CA GLY A 9 -9.61 6.54 10.49
C GLY A 9 -8.64 6.00 9.44
N HIS A 10 -7.97 6.87 8.69
CA HIS A 10 -6.92 6.46 7.75
C HIS A 10 -5.81 5.59 8.34
N LEU A 11 -5.54 5.60 9.66
CA LEU A 11 -4.37 4.93 10.26
C LEU A 11 -4.50 3.40 10.31
N TRP A 12 -5.64 2.85 9.91
CA TRP A 12 -5.89 1.41 9.89
C TRP A 12 -4.77 0.61 9.21
N PHE A 13 -4.18 1.15 8.13
CA PHE A 13 -3.14 0.46 7.37
C PHE A 13 -1.86 0.29 8.18
N VAL A 14 -1.43 1.29 8.96
CA VAL A 14 -0.23 1.17 9.82
C VAL A 14 -0.49 0.22 10.99
N LEU A 15 -1.70 0.22 11.55
CA LEU A 15 -2.07 -0.71 12.62
C LEU A 15 -2.09 -2.17 12.13
N LEU A 16 -2.68 -2.42 10.96
CA LEU A 16 -2.64 -3.74 10.32
C LEU A 16 -1.20 -4.17 10.01
N LEU A 17 -0.38 -3.26 9.47
CA LEU A 17 1.02 -3.56 9.18
C LEU A 17 1.79 -3.95 10.45
N LEU A 18 1.58 -3.22 11.54
CA LEU A 18 2.18 -3.56 12.84
C LEU A 18 1.68 -4.92 13.35
N ALA A 19 0.37 -5.15 13.30
CA ALA A 19 -0.24 -6.40 13.73
C ALA A 19 0.32 -7.60 12.94
N PHE A 20 0.41 -7.50 11.62
CA PHE A 20 0.97 -8.54 10.77
C PHE A 20 2.47 -8.75 10.99
N CYS A 21 3.23 -7.68 11.22
CA CYS A 21 4.64 -7.80 11.62
C CYS A 21 4.79 -8.60 12.92
N LEU A 22 4.00 -8.28 13.95
CA LEU A 22 4.05 -8.99 15.23
C LEU A 22 3.58 -10.44 15.12
N LEU A 23 2.51 -10.68 14.34
CA LEU A 23 1.97 -12.00 14.08
C LEU A 23 2.98 -12.92 13.36
N LEU A 24 3.71 -12.38 12.38
CA LEU A 24 4.66 -13.13 11.56
C LEU A 24 6.08 -13.16 12.13
N ALA A 25 6.44 -12.27 13.07
CA ALA A 25 7.74 -12.23 13.72
C ALA A 25 8.26 -13.60 14.21
N PRO A 26 7.48 -14.44 14.93
CA PRO A 26 7.96 -15.75 15.38
C PRO A 26 8.21 -16.74 14.22
N PHE A 27 7.66 -16.49 13.03
CA PHE A 27 7.80 -17.33 11.85
C PHE A 27 8.73 -16.74 10.79
N ALA A 28 9.24 -15.53 10.98
CA ALA A 28 9.97 -14.77 9.96
C ALA A 28 11.16 -15.54 9.39
N ALA A 29 11.95 -16.22 10.23
CA ALA A 29 13.09 -17.01 9.77
C ALA A 29 12.67 -18.21 8.89
N ARG A 30 11.57 -18.88 9.24
CA ARG A 30 11.04 -20.00 8.44
C ARG A 30 10.44 -19.52 7.13
N LEU A 31 9.73 -18.40 7.16
CA LEU A 31 9.16 -17.78 5.97
C LEU A 31 10.24 -17.30 5.01
N ALA A 32 11.33 -16.71 5.53
CA ALA A 32 12.49 -16.32 4.72
C ALA A 32 13.15 -17.55 4.06
N ALA A 33 13.37 -18.63 4.81
CA ALA A 33 13.93 -19.87 4.26
C ALA A 33 13.01 -20.53 3.21
N GLY A 34 11.68 -20.46 3.41
CA GLY A 34 10.70 -20.92 2.41
C GLY A 34 10.64 -20.02 1.17
N GLY A 35 10.98 -18.73 1.32
CA GLY A 35 11.00 -17.73 0.26
C GLY A 35 11.93 -18.11 -0.89
N ASP A 36 13.15 -18.57 -0.60
CA ASP A 36 14.11 -19.00 -1.63
C ASP A 36 13.56 -20.16 -2.49
N ARG A 37 12.95 -21.14 -1.85
CA ARG A 37 12.33 -22.29 -2.55
C ARG A 37 11.12 -21.85 -3.37
N ALA A 38 10.29 -20.97 -2.82
CA ALA A 38 9.15 -20.41 -3.55
C ALA A 38 9.62 -19.59 -4.76
N ALA A 39 10.69 -18.82 -4.61
CA ALA A 39 11.30 -18.03 -5.68
C ALA A 39 11.86 -18.92 -6.80
N GLU A 40 12.54 -20.01 -6.47
CA GLU A 40 13.01 -21.01 -7.44
C GLU A 40 11.84 -21.64 -8.23
N ILE A 41 10.77 -22.02 -7.52
CA ILE A 41 9.57 -22.60 -8.14
C ILE A 41 8.89 -21.61 -9.08
N VAL A 42 8.71 -20.35 -8.67
CA VAL A 42 8.12 -19.28 -9.50
C VAL A 42 9.00 -18.96 -10.69
N ALA A 43 10.33 -19.00 -10.54
CA ALA A 43 11.26 -18.80 -11.65
C ALA A 43 11.15 -19.90 -12.71
N GLY A 44 10.98 -21.16 -12.27
CA GLY A 44 10.73 -22.30 -13.17
C GLY A 44 9.33 -22.31 -13.79
N HIS A 45 8.33 -21.81 -13.07
CA HIS A 45 6.93 -21.77 -13.51
C HIS A 45 6.32 -20.38 -13.30
N PRO A 46 6.56 -19.43 -14.23
CA PRO A 46 6.11 -18.04 -14.12
C PRO A 46 4.61 -17.85 -13.85
N ALA A 47 3.76 -18.79 -14.29
CA ALA A 47 2.32 -18.77 -14.05
C ALA A 47 1.95 -18.82 -12.56
N LEU A 48 2.82 -19.39 -11.70
CA LEU A 48 2.61 -19.43 -10.26
C LEU A 48 2.65 -18.04 -9.60
N LEU A 49 3.14 -17.02 -10.31
CA LEU A 49 3.01 -15.64 -9.85
C LEU A 49 1.54 -15.20 -9.70
N VAL A 50 0.59 -15.85 -10.39
CA VAL A 50 -0.85 -15.56 -10.30
C VAL A 50 -1.54 -16.35 -9.18
N LEU A 51 -0.86 -17.35 -8.60
CA LEU A 51 -1.40 -18.19 -7.51
C LEU A 51 -2.03 -17.39 -6.35
N PRO A 52 -1.50 -16.22 -5.93
CA PRO A 52 -2.04 -15.49 -4.79
C PRO A 52 -3.44 -14.90 -5.01
N VAL A 53 -3.94 -14.91 -6.26
CA VAL A 53 -5.35 -14.62 -6.57
C VAL A 53 -6.29 -15.59 -5.84
N LEU A 54 -5.90 -16.86 -5.69
CA LEU A 54 -6.74 -17.86 -5.03
C LEU A 54 -6.99 -17.56 -3.55
N PRO A 55 -5.98 -17.41 -2.67
CA PRO A 55 -6.23 -17.05 -1.28
C PRO A 55 -6.92 -15.69 -1.12
N LEU A 56 -6.66 -14.72 -2.01
CA LEU A 56 -7.40 -13.45 -2.01
C LEU A 56 -8.89 -13.66 -2.29
N ALA A 57 -9.23 -14.40 -3.35
CA ALA A 57 -10.63 -14.72 -3.68
C ALA A 57 -11.29 -15.56 -2.58
N LEU A 58 -10.58 -16.51 -1.98
CA LEU A 58 -11.08 -17.33 -0.86
C LEU A 58 -11.38 -16.52 0.40
N LEU A 59 -10.74 -15.37 0.59
CA LEU A 59 -11.08 -14.45 1.67
C LEU A 59 -12.27 -13.58 1.26
N GLN A 60 -12.19 -12.90 0.12
CA GLN A 60 -13.18 -11.86 -0.23
C GLN A 60 -14.55 -12.41 -0.65
N VAL A 61 -14.59 -13.54 -1.36
CA VAL A 61 -15.83 -14.10 -1.92
C VAL A 61 -16.76 -14.66 -0.82
N PRO A 62 -16.30 -15.45 0.16
CA PRO A 62 -17.20 -15.93 1.21
C PRO A 62 -17.38 -14.93 2.36
N LEU A 63 -16.33 -14.18 2.73
CA LEU A 63 -16.36 -13.35 3.94
C LEU A 63 -16.86 -11.93 3.70
N GLY A 64 -16.87 -11.45 2.46
CA GLY A 64 -17.24 -10.08 2.13
C GLY A 64 -16.03 -9.16 1.98
N MET A 65 -16.30 -7.95 1.50
CA MET A 65 -15.34 -6.85 1.43
C MET A 65 -15.71 -5.83 2.53
N GLU A 66 -14.71 -5.16 3.08
CA GLU A 66 -14.92 -4.16 4.14
C GLU A 66 -14.63 -2.77 3.56
N GLU A 67 -15.63 -1.88 3.60
CA GLU A 67 -15.50 -0.51 3.06
C GLU A 67 -14.41 0.28 3.78
N ASP A 68 -14.34 0.16 5.10
CA ASP A 68 -13.35 0.83 5.97
C ASP A 68 -11.91 0.47 5.61
N TYR A 69 -11.70 -0.72 5.04
CA TYR A 69 -10.41 -1.24 4.63
C TYR A 69 -10.21 -1.13 3.10
N ALA A 70 -10.65 -0.01 2.54
CA ALA A 70 -10.52 0.33 1.12
C ALA A 70 -11.16 -0.72 0.18
N ALA A 71 -12.32 -1.24 0.56
CA ALA A 71 -13.01 -2.31 -0.17
C ALA A 71 -12.16 -3.59 -0.24
N TRP A 72 -11.48 -3.96 0.84
CA TRP A 72 -10.82 -5.26 0.95
C TRP A 72 -11.16 -5.89 2.29
N HIS A 73 -11.23 -7.21 2.34
CA HIS A 73 -11.19 -7.88 3.64
C HIS A 73 -9.83 -7.62 4.31
N HIS A 74 -9.79 -7.29 5.60
CA HIS A 74 -8.53 -6.94 6.30
C HIS A 74 -7.46 -8.05 6.22
N TRP A 75 -7.84 -9.33 6.20
CA TRP A 75 -6.90 -10.45 6.01
C TRP A 75 -6.31 -10.55 4.61
N ALA A 76 -6.91 -9.93 3.59
CA ALA A 76 -6.35 -9.89 2.24
C ALA A 76 -4.98 -9.17 2.25
N TYR A 77 -4.82 -8.14 3.09
CA TYR A 77 -3.55 -7.44 3.26
C TYR A 77 -2.44 -8.33 3.82
N LEU A 78 -2.77 -9.33 4.65
CA LEU A 78 -1.80 -10.32 5.11
C LEU A 78 -1.24 -11.14 3.94
N VAL A 79 -2.09 -11.48 2.96
CA VAL A 79 -1.66 -12.20 1.75
C VAL A 79 -0.70 -11.34 0.94
N PHE A 80 -1.01 -10.07 0.71
CA PHE A 80 -0.09 -9.14 0.03
C PHE A 80 1.22 -8.97 0.79
N PHE A 81 1.15 -8.80 2.11
CA PHE A 81 2.32 -8.65 2.97
C PHE A 81 3.23 -9.89 2.92
N LEU A 82 2.65 -11.09 3.01
CA LEU A 82 3.40 -12.35 2.98
C LEU A 82 4.14 -12.53 1.66
N HIS A 83 3.49 -12.27 0.53
CA HIS A 83 4.13 -12.38 -0.78
C HIS A 83 5.18 -11.30 -1.00
N GLY A 84 4.93 -10.08 -0.52
CA GLY A 84 5.94 -9.01 -0.49
C GLY A 84 7.18 -9.41 0.31
N PHE A 85 6.98 -9.99 1.50
CA PHE A 85 8.06 -10.42 2.38
C PHE A 85 8.88 -11.60 1.81
N THR A 86 8.20 -12.58 1.21
CA THR A 86 8.84 -13.83 0.76
C THR A 86 9.38 -13.79 -0.66
N LEU A 87 8.69 -13.13 -1.60
CA LEU A 87 8.99 -13.26 -3.03
C LEU A 87 9.73 -12.06 -3.63
N VAL A 88 9.40 -10.84 -3.19
CA VAL A 88 9.90 -9.61 -3.84
C VAL A 88 11.38 -9.37 -3.52
N GLY A 89 11.94 -10.03 -2.51
CA GLY A 89 13.37 -9.97 -2.20
C GLY A 89 14.28 -10.63 -3.24
N ASP A 90 13.77 -11.62 -3.99
CA ASP A 90 14.56 -12.43 -4.92
C ASP A 90 14.55 -11.85 -6.35
N GLU A 91 15.74 -11.71 -6.95
CA GLU A 91 15.91 -11.19 -8.30
C GLU A 91 15.27 -12.08 -9.38
N ARG A 92 15.18 -13.40 -9.14
CA ARG A 92 14.53 -14.36 -10.04
C ARG A 92 13.04 -14.05 -10.15
N VAL A 93 12.37 -13.81 -9.03
CA VAL A 93 10.94 -13.44 -9.02
C VAL A 93 10.75 -12.06 -9.61
N ARG A 94 11.58 -11.07 -9.25
CA ARG A 94 11.53 -9.74 -9.85
C ARG A 94 11.71 -9.78 -11.36
N ALA A 95 12.59 -10.65 -11.89
CA ALA A 95 12.74 -10.86 -13.32
C ALA A 95 11.48 -11.43 -13.97
N VAL A 96 10.80 -12.40 -13.32
CA VAL A 96 9.50 -12.90 -13.77
C VAL A 96 8.43 -11.80 -13.75
N MET A 97 8.35 -11.02 -12.67
CA MET A 97 7.42 -9.90 -12.55
C MET A 97 7.64 -8.85 -13.64
N ARG A 98 8.90 -8.49 -13.95
CA ARG A 98 9.24 -7.58 -15.06
C ARG A 98 8.76 -8.12 -16.41
N ARG A 99 9.01 -9.41 -16.68
CA ARG A 99 8.58 -10.08 -17.92
C ARG A 99 7.06 -10.10 -18.04
N LEU A 100 6.35 -10.35 -16.95
CA LEU A 100 4.89 -10.44 -16.90
C LEU A 100 4.19 -9.11 -16.61
N ALA A 101 4.91 -8.01 -16.44
CA ALA A 101 4.33 -6.74 -16.00
C ALA A 101 3.27 -6.22 -16.98
N ARG A 102 3.55 -6.26 -18.29
CA ARG A 102 2.60 -5.86 -19.33
C ARG A 102 1.37 -6.75 -19.40
N PRO A 103 1.49 -8.10 -19.55
CA PRO A 103 0.31 -8.96 -19.60
C PRO A 103 -0.50 -8.91 -18.29
N LEU A 104 0.14 -8.85 -17.13
CA LEU A 104 -0.56 -8.68 -15.84
C LEU A 104 -1.24 -7.32 -15.74
N GLY A 105 -0.63 -6.25 -16.25
CA GLY A 105 -1.24 -4.93 -16.26
C GLY A 105 -2.49 -4.88 -17.14
N VAL A 106 -2.41 -5.42 -18.36
CA VAL A 106 -3.56 -5.52 -19.26
C VAL A 106 -4.65 -6.41 -18.65
N ALA A 107 -4.30 -7.59 -18.15
CA ALA A 107 -5.24 -8.49 -17.49
C ALA A 107 -5.89 -7.81 -16.27
N GLY A 108 -5.11 -7.13 -15.44
CA GLY A 108 -5.60 -6.40 -14.27
C GLY A 108 -6.60 -5.31 -14.62
N VAL A 109 -6.31 -4.50 -15.65
CA VAL A 109 -7.25 -3.46 -16.14
C VAL A 109 -8.53 -4.08 -16.71
N VAL A 110 -8.41 -5.15 -17.51
CA VAL A 110 -9.58 -5.85 -18.08
C VAL A 110 -10.44 -6.46 -16.97
N LEU A 111 -9.84 -7.14 -16.00
CA LEU A 111 -10.53 -7.73 -14.85
C LEU A 111 -11.19 -6.64 -14.00
N PHE A 112 -10.52 -5.52 -13.77
CA PHE A 112 -11.08 -4.38 -13.05
C PHE A 112 -12.30 -3.79 -13.78
N ALA A 113 -12.19 -3.56 -15.09
CA ALA A 113 -13.30 -3.09 -15.91
C ALA A 113 -14.48 -4.09 -15.89
N ALA A 114 -14.20 -5.40 -15.88
CA ALA A 114 -15.21 -6.45 -15.78
C ALA A 114 -15.94 -6.48 -14.42
N CYS A 115 -15.42 -5.83 -13.38
CA CYS A 115 -16.13 -5.64 -12.11
C CYS A 115 -17.23 -4.56 -12.21
N GLY A 116 -17.13 -3.67 -13.20
CA GLY A 116 -18.01 -2.51 -13.37
C GLY A 116 -19.50 -2.83 -13.32
N PRO A 117 -20.01 -3.83 -14.07
CA PRO A 117 -21.41 -4.21 -14.01
C PRO A 117 -21.88 -4.57 -12.59
N GLY A 118 -21.11 -5.38 -11.86
CA GLY A 118 -21.45 -5.75 -10.48
C GLY A 118 -21.54 -4.56 -9.56
N PHE A 119 -20.55 -3.65 -9.60
CA PHE A 119 -20.56 -2.44 -8.78
C PHE A 119 -21.62 -1.41 -9.18
N MET A 120 -22.11 -1.45 -10.43
CA MET A 120 -23.12 -0.51 -10.93
C MET A 120 -24.55 -1.00 -10.76
N THR A 121 -24.77 -2.32 -10.72
CA THR A 121 -26.12 -2.90 -10.73
C THR A 121 -26.55 -3.51 -9.40
N LEU A 122 -25.60 -3.86 -8.52
CA LEU A 122 -25.91 -4.42 -7.22
C LEU A 122 -26.10 -3.30 -6.20
N ASP A 123 -27.10 -3.46 -5.33
CA ASP A 123 -27.31 -2.56 -4.20
C ASP A 123 -26.19 -2.73 -3.14
N ASP A 124 -25.75 -3.97 -2.90
CA ASP A 124 -24.59 -4.29 -2.04
C ASP A 124 -23.62 -5.27 -2.72
N PRO A 125 -22.67 -4.80 -3.53
CA PRO A 125 -21.65 -5.65 -4.14
C PRO A 125 -20.62 -6.20 -3.14
N PHE A 126 -20.58 -5.70 -1.90
CA PHE A 126 -19.55 -6.00 -0.91
C PHE A 126 -19.90 -7.24 -0.09
N THR A 127 -21.17 -7.42 0.28
CA THR A 127 -21.59 -8.51 1.16
C THR A 127 -22.64 -9.45 0.56
N ASP A 128 -23.36 -9.04 -0.49
CA ASP A 128 -24.40 -9.86 -1.09
C ASP A 128 -23.88 -11.22 -1.58
N ARG A 129 -24.73 -12.23 -1.44
CA ARG A 129 -24.43 -13.61 -1.86
C ARG A 129 -24.96 -13.97 -3.25
N THR A 130 -25.37 -12.97 -4.03
CA THR A 130 -25.78 -13.21 -5.40
C THR A 130 -24.59 -13.74 -6.22
N PRO A 131 -24.82 -14.59 -7.25
CA PRO A 131 -23.72 -15.07 -8.10
C PRO A 131 -22.94 -13.92 -8.74
N LEU A 132 -23.62 -12.82 -9.10
CA LEU A 132 -22.99 -11.63 -9.66
C LEU A 132 -22.07 -10.95 -8.63
N ALA A 133 -22.48 -10.81 -7.37
CA ALA A 133 -21.64 -10.26 -6.30
C ALA A 133 -20.40 -11.13 -6.07
N LEU A 134 -20.57 -12.45 -5.98
CA LEU A 134 -19.45 -13.39 -5.79
C LEU A 134 -18.43 -13.32 -6.92
N VAL A 135 -18.91 -13.28 -8.18
CA VAL A 135 -18.05 -13.12 -9.36
C VAL A 135 -17.34 -11.76 -9.35
N THR A 136 -18.05 -10.69 -9.01
CA THR A 136 -17.48 -9.33 -8.93
C THR A 136 -16.34 -9.28 -7.93
N ARG A 137 -16.51 -9.87 -6.74
CA ARG A 137 -15.47 -9.94 -5.69
C ARG A 137 -14.28 -10.80 -6.11
N ALA A 138 -14.52 -11.90 -6.83
CA ALA A 138 -13.45 -12.72 -7.38
C ALA A 138 -12.64 -11.97 -8.45
N LEU A 139 -13.31 -11.29 -9.38
CA LEU A 139 -12.69 -10.47 -10.41
C LEU A 139 -11.88 -9.32 -9.80
N PHE A 140 -12.43 -8.65 -8.78
CA PHE A 140 -11.75 -7.56 -8.08
C PHE A 140 -10.47 -8.04 -7.38
N SER A 141 -10.54 -9.21 -6.73
CA SER A 141 -9.38 -9.85 -6.10
C SER A 141 -8.28 -10.18 -7.11
N ALA A 142 -8.67 -10.73 -8.27
CA ALA A 142 -7.76 -11.05 -9.36
C ALA A 142 -7.15 -9.78 -9.99
N ALA A 143 -7.97 -8.75 -10.19
CA ALA A 143 -7.54 -7.45 -10.70
C ALA A 143 -6.51 -6.80 -9.77
N GLY A 144 -6.79 -6.74 -8.47
CA GLY A 144 -5.90 -6.15 -7.48
C GLY A 144 -4.52 -6.81 -7.46
N TRP A 145 -4.46 -8.14 -7.43
CA TRP A 145 -3.19 -8.86 -7.49
C TRP A 145 -2.42 -8.60 -8.79
N CYS A 146 -3.10 -8.71 -9.93
CA CYS A 146 -2.49 -8.49 -11.25
C CYS A 146 -1.94 -7.06 -11.39
N LEU A 147 -2.69 -6.05 -10.95
CA LEU A 147 -2.27 -4.66 -10.97
C LEU A 147 -1.08 -4.41 -10.03
N VAL A 148 -1.11 -4.94 -8.80
CA VAL A 148 0.03 -4.83 -7.87
C VAL A 148 1.28 -5.48 -8.45
N ALA A 149 1.18 -6.70 -8.95
CA ALA A 149 2.31 -7.40 -9.56
C ALA A 149 2.85 -6.68 -10.81
N ALA A 150 1.97 -6.09 -11.63
CA ALA A 150 2.33 -5.28 -12.78
C ALA A 150 3.02 -3.97 -12.39
N ILE A 151 2.49 -3.24 -11.41
CA ILE A 151 3.09 -2.01 -10.89
C ILE A 151 4.48 -2.32 -10.33
N LEU A 152 4.60 -3.34 -9.50
CA LEU A 152 5.89 -3.76 -8.95
C LEU A 152 6.85 -4.15 -10.08
N GLY A 153 6.42 -4.97 -11.04
CA GLY A 153 7.25 -5.38 -12.18
C GLY A 153 7.64 -4.24 -13.12
N THR A 154 6.81 -3.20 -13.29
CA THR A 154 7.14 -2.04 -14.12
C THR A 154 8.05 -1.03 -13.41
N LEU A 155 7.83 -0.81 -12.11
CA LEU A 155 8.68 0.04 -11.28
C LEU A 155 10.01 -0.62 -10.96
N ASP A 156 10.09 -1.93 -11.09
CA ASP A 156 11.29 -2.71 -10.89
C ASP A 156 12.34 -2.36 -11.94
N ARG A 157 13.25 -1.48 -11.57
CA ARG A 157 14.46 -1.23 -12.35
C ARG A 157 15.46 -2.32 -12.00
N PRO A 158 15.92 -3.13 -12.97
CA PRO A 158 17.04 -4.01 -12.76
C PRO A 158 18.12 -3.20 -12.08
N ARG A 159 18.58 -3.66 -10.91
CA ARG A 159 19.76 -3.09 -10.28
C ARG A 159 20.92 -3.53 -11.17
N GLU A 160 21.08 -2.90 -12.33
CA GLU A 160 22.31 -2.94 -13.10
C GLU A 160 23.38 -2.41 -12.17
N GLN A 161 24.07 -3.35 -11.52
CA GLN A 161 25.43 -3.24 -11.00
C GLN A 161 25.78 -1.83 -10.55
N ARG A 162 24.94 -1.26 -9.68
CA ARG A 162 25.26 0.01 -9.07
C ARG A 162 26.33 -0.35 -8.05
N PRO A 163 27.59 0.08 -8.23
CA PRO A 163 28.65 -0.27 -7.29
C PRO A 163 28.17 0.09 -5.88
N ALA A 164 28.56 -0.70 -4.88
CA ALA A 164 28.10 -0.55 -3.49
C ALA A 164 28.26 0.88 -2.92
N GLU A 165 29.03 1.73 -3.60
CA GLU A 165 29.26 3.16 -3.33
C GLU A 165 28.21 4.12 -3.91
N SER A 166 27.29 3.66 -4.75
CA SER A 166 26.26 4.51 -5.37
C SER A 166 25.15 4.82 -4.37
N ARG A 167 25.42 5.86 -3.57
CA ARG A 167 24.54 6.42 -2.55
C ARG A 167 23.10 6.51 -3.07
N PRO A 168 22.08 6.06 -2.30
CA PRO A 168 20.69 6.27 -2.68
C PRO A 168 20.49 7.75 -2.97
N ARG A 169 19.76 8.07 -4.05
CA ARG A 169 19.50 9.47 -4.42
C ARG A 169 18.99 10.18 -3.17
N PRO A 170 19.56 11.33 -2.77
CA PRO A 170 19.21 11.99 -1.52
C PRO A 170 17.69 12.24 -1.40
N VAL A 171 17.03 12.48 -2.54
CA VAL A 171 15.58 12.59 -2.66
C VAL A 171 14.83 11.31 -2.27
N MET A 172 15.28 10.12 -2.67
CA MET A 172 14.63 8.85 -2.29
C MET A 172 14.81 8.53 -0.81
N ALA A 173 15.99 8.80 -0.25
CA ALA A 173 16.24 8.63 1.17
C ALA A 173 15.38 9.60 2.00
N TYR A 174 15.25 10.84 1.53
CA TYR A 174 14.37 11.85 2.12
C TYR A 174 12.89 11.42 2.05
N LEU A 175 12.39 11.02 0.88
CA LEU A 175 10.99 10.61 0.69
C LEU A 175 10.64 9.36 1.51
N GLY A 176 11.56 8.39 1.63
CA GLY A 176 11.33 7.20 2.45
C GLY A 176 11.16 7.53 3.93
N VAL A 177 11.95 8.49 4.43
CA VAL A 177 11.85 8.99 5.81
C VAL A 177 10.60 9.86 6.01
N ALA A 178 10.19 10.60 4.99
CA ALA A 178 9.01 11.46 5.03
C ALA A 178 7.69 10.68 4.89
N ALA A 179 7.69 9.49 4.29
CA ALA A 179 6.48 8.74 3.96
C ALA A 179 5.55 8.50 5.17
N LEU A 180 6.09 8.08 6.31
CA LEU A 180 5.28 7.82 7.51
C LEU A 180 4.68 9.11 8.10
N PRO A 181 5.45 10.19 8.35
CA PRO A 181 4.88 11.47 8.76
C PRO A 181 3.84 12.04 7.78
N LEU A 182 4.10 11.96 6.48
CA LEU A 182 3.15 12.39 5.45
C LEU A 182 1.84 11.61 5.58
N TYR A 183 1.92 10.28 5.70
CA TYR A 183 0.76 9.42 5.85
C TYR A 183 -0.01 9.70 7.15
N VAL A 184 0.64 9.98 8.28
CA VAL A 184 -0.08 10.27 9.54
C VAL A 184 -0.72 11.67 9.54
N LEU A 185 -0.07 12.65 8.89
CA LEU A 185 -0.52 14.05 8.93
C LEU A 185 -1.52 14.40 7.83
N HIS A 186 -1.62 13.62 6.74
CA HIS A 186 -2.41 14.04 5.59
C HIS A 186 -3.90 14.20 5.92
N GLN A 187 -4.55 13.21 6.54
CA GLN A 187 -5.99 13.28 6.80
C GLN A 187 -6.36 14.43 7.74
N PRO A 188 -5.74 14.64 8.92
CA PRO A 188 -6.13 15.73 9.80
C PRO A 188 -5.92 17.10 9.13
N VAL A 189 -4.83 17.27 8.38
CA VAL A 189 -4.58 18.54 7.65
C VAL A 189 -5.61 18.77 6.55
N VAL A 190 -5.93 17.73 5.76
CA VAL A 190 -6.95 17.82 4.72
C VAL A 190 -8.32 18.15 5.31
N VAL A 191 -8.72 17.51 6.41
CA VAL A 191 -10.01 17.76 7.07
C VAL A 191 -10.10 19.19 7.60
N VAL A 192 -9.06 19.69 8.27
CA VAL A 192 -9.02 21.07 8.78
C VAL A 192 -9.12 22.09 7.64
N LEU A 193 -8.40 21.88 6.54
CA LEU A 193 -8.45 22.77 5.38
C LEU A 193 -9.79 22.67 4.65
N ALA A 194 -10.30 21.47 4.43
CA ALA A 194 -11.60 21.26 3.80
C ALA A 194 -12.73 21.93 4.60
N TYR A 195 -12.71 21.84 5.92
CA TYR A 195 -13.67 22.52 6.79
C TYR A 195 -13.73 24.03 6.54
N GLY A 196 -12.57 24.67 6.29
CA GLY A 196 -12.51 26.10 6.00
C GLY A 196 -12.87 26.49 4.57
N VAL A 197 -12.76 25.56 3.61
CA VAL A 197 -12.87 25.84 2.16
C VAL A 197 -14.21 25.43 1.56
N VAL A 198 -14.81 24.33 2.04
CA VAL A 198 -16.06 23.77 1.49
C VAL A 198 -17.27 24.71 1.64
N GLY A 199 -17.19 25.71 2.53
CA GLY A 199 -18.22 26.74 2.69
C GLY A 199 -18.09 27.92 1.72
N TRP A 200 -17.11 27.93 0.82
CA TRP A 200 -16.90 29.06 -0.10
C TRP A 200 -17.93 29.06 -1.21
N SER A 201 -18.33 30.24 -1.67
CA SER A 201 -19.13 30.39 -2.90
C SER A 201 -18.26 30.28 -4.14
N ALA A 202 -17.38 29.27 -4.19
CA ALA A 202 -16.40 29.06 -5.26
C ALA A 202 -16.79 27.82 -6.09
N PRO A 203 -16.28 27.70 -7.33
CA PRO A 203 -16.43 26.46 -8.09
C PRO A 203 -15.67 25.31 -7.41
N ILE A 204 -16.22 24.09 -7.49
CA ILE A 204 -15.64 22.87 -6.90
C ILE A 204 -14.17 22.64 -7.28
N VAL A 205 -13.76 23.04 -8.49
CA VAL A 205 -12.37 22.94 -8.96
C VAL A 205 -11.43 23.82 -8.15
N VAL A 206 -11.89 25.01 -7.75
CA VAL A 206 -11.11 25.94 -6.94
C VAL A 206 -10.95 25.39 -5.52
N GLU A 207 -12.05 24.93 -4.92
CA GLU A 207 -12.03 24.29 -3.60
C GLU A 207 -11.08 23.08 -3.59
N TYR A 208 -11.21 22.19 -4.57
CA TYR A 208 -10.32 21.04 -4.73
C TYR A 208 -8.86 21.45 -4.87
N THR A 209 -8.56 22.41 -5.75
CA THR A 209 -7.18 22.89 -5.97
C THR A 209 -6.59 23.48 -4.69
N VAL A 210 -7.37 24.28 -3.95
CA VAL A 210 -6.94 24.88 -2.69
C VAL A 210 -6.70 23.81 -1.62
N ILE A 211 -7.60 22.83 -1.49
CA ILE A 211 -7.44 21.74 -0.52
C ILE A 211 -6.19 20.90 -0.84
N VAL A 212 -6.00 20.51 -2.10
CA VAL A 212 -4.84 19.69 -2.51
C VAL A 212 -3.53 20.44 -2.35
N THR A 213 -3.42 21.65 -2.90
CA THR A 213 -2.17 22.42 -2.84
C THR A 213 -1.88 22.93 -1.43
N GLY A 214 -2.91 23.39 -0.71
CA GLY A 214 -2.81 23.86 0.67
C GLY A 214 -2.42 22.75 1.63
N SER A 215 -3.06 21.58 1.54
CA SER A 215 -2.71 20.45 2.41
C SER A 215 -1.29 19.98 2.15
N PHE A 216 -0.89 19.86 0.89
CA PHE A 216 0.48 19.49 0.54
C PHE A 216 1.51 20.49 1.09
N ALA A 217 1.27 21.79 0.94
CA ALA A 217 2.14 22.84 1.47
C ALA A 217 2.22 22.79 3.01
N VAL A 218 1.08 22.67 3.69
CA VAL A 218 1.02 22.61 5.16
C VAL A 218 1.74 21.36 5.68
N ILE A 219 1.52 20.20 5.07
CA ILE A 219 2.19 18.96 5.47
C ILE A 219 3.71 19.09 5.28
N LEU A 220 4.18 19.68 4.16
CA LEU A 220 5.61 19.91 3.93
C LEU A 220 6.23 20.84 4.98
N VAL A 221 5.54 21.94 5.32
CA VAL A 221 5.97 22.86 6.37
C VAL A 221 6.02 22.16 7.72
N LEU A 222 4.98 21.40 8.08
CA LEU A 222 4.95 20.62 9.33
C LEU A 222 6.07 19.59 9.37
N TYR A 223 6.34 18.91 8.26
CA TYR A 223 7.43 17.94 8.16
C TYR A 223 8.81 18.59 8.40
N GLU A 224 9.11 19.70 7.72
CA GLU A 224 10.39 20.40 7.86
C GLU A 224 10.53 21.08 9.23
N CYS A 225 9.47 21.70 9.76
CA CYS A 225 9.54 22.48 11.01
C CYS A 225 9.44 21.63 12.27
N VAL A 226 8.55 20.63 12.31
CA VAL A 226 8.22 19.88 13.53
C VAL A 226 8.98 18.55 13.54
N VAL A 227 8.85 17.79 12.46
CA VAL A 227 9.25 16.39 12.41
C VAL A 227 10.76 16.25 12.21
N ARG A 228 11.38 17.09 11.37
CA ARG A 228 12.84 17.08 11.16
C ARG A 228 13.63 17.66 12.33
N ARG A 229 13.07 18.63 13.06
CA ARG A 229 13.78 19.43 14.07
C ARG A 229 13.76 18.82 15.48
N THR A 230 12.74 18.04 15.85
CA THR A 230 12.60 17.50 17.20
C THR A 230 13.03 16.03 17.29
N ARG A 231 13.92 15.71 18.26
CA ARG A 231 14.46 14.34 18.43
C ARG A 231 13.39 13.33 18.82
N LEU A 232 12.36 13.76 19.56
CA LEU A 232 11.26 12.93 20.03
C LEU A 232 10.33 12.50 18.90
N THR A 233 9.93 13.43 18.03
CA THR A 233 9.08 13.09 16.86
C THR A 233 9.85 12.22 15.87
N ARG A 234 11.15 12.46 15.67
CA ARG A 234 12.02 11.55 14.91
C ARG A 234 11.99 10.12 15.43
N PHE A 235 12.06 9.94 16.74
CA PHE A 235 11.97 8.61 17.34
C PHE A 235 10.59 7.98 17.14
N LEU A 236 9.51 8.74 17.40
CA LEU A 236 8.13 8.27 17.23
C LEU A 236 7.77 7.93 15.77
N PHE A 237 8.35 8.64 14.80
CA PHE A 237 8.16 8.38 13.37
C PHE A 237 9.22 7.41 12.78
N GLY A 238 9.95 6.66 13.61
CA GLY A 238 10.86 5.61 13.16
C GLY A 238 12.09 6.11 12.38
N MET A 239 12.42 7.40 12.47
CA MET A 239 13.60 7.96 11.83
C MET A 239 14.87 7.58 12.61
N ARG A 240 15.91 7.13 11.92
CA ARG A 240 17.24 6.96 12.51
C ARG A 240 17.68 8.28 13.15
N ALA A 241 18.24 8.19 14.36
CA ALA A 241 18.81 9.35 15.00
C ALA A 241 19.88 9.96 14.07
N ALA A 242 19.79 11.26 13.79
CA ALA A 242 20.89 12.01 13.19
C ALA A 242 22.16 11.68 13.99
N PRO A 243 23.28 11.40 13.29
CA PRO A 243 24.54 11.23 13.98
C PRO A 243 24.74 12.43 14.91
N PRO A 244 25.20 12.21 16.14
CA PRO A 244 25.51 13.31 17.04
C PRO A 244 26.42 14.26 16.26
N ASN A 245 26.01 15.53 16.16
CA ASN A 245 26.87 16.56 15.64
C ASN A 245 28.17 16.49 16.44
N ALA A 246 29.23 16.03 15.78
CA ALA A 246 30.59 16.33 16.18
C ALA A 246 30.76 17.84 16.00
N LEU A 247 30.34 18.59 17.00
CA LEU A 247 30.94 19.87 17.37
C LEU A 247 31.75 19.49 18.62
N SER A 248 33.00 19.01 18.49
CA SER A 248 34.23 19.83 18.48
C SER A 248 34.01 21.12 19.26
N SER A 249 34.48 21.16 20.51
CA SER A 249 35.81 21.68 20.92
C SER A 249 35.65 23.07 21.51
#